data_AF-A0AA97CIH7-F1
#
_entry.id   AF-A0AA97CIH7-F1
#
_cell.length_a   1.000
_cell.length_b   1.000
_cell.length_c   1.000
_cell.angle_alpha   90.00
_cell.angle_beta   90.00
_cell.angle_gamma   90.00
#
_symmetry.space_group_name_H-M   'P 1'
#
loop_
_entity.id
_entity.type
_entity.pdbx_description
1 polymer ?
#
loop_
_entity_poly.entity_id
_entity_poly.type
_entity_poly.pdbx_seq_one_letter_code
_entity_poly.pdbx_strand_id
1 'polypeptide(L)'
;MQKIISRVMVAIALLVIFWSIYIGTREIISLFMIIPFNLVIATIFIKINEKLLNSETDEKKPDSLSVINSAAYLVVTIAVCWSILSYVNSGTALFGDAYKERVELENIKKKSWQNSASEMNHVSFAENRLKENLKDPSSAEFRDSRMGSGGSVCGQVNSKNGFGAYTGYKKYIQIGPATMVDDGSDDFNKQWESYCN
;
A
#
# COMPACT_ATOMS: atom_id res chain seq x y z
N MET A 1 -26.98 -44.61 11.52
CA MET A 1 -27.14 -43.16 11.24
C MET A 1 -26.17 -42.30 12.05
N GLN A 2 -26.12 -42.47 13.38
CA GLN A 2 -25.22 -41.72 14.28
C GLN A 2 -23.72 -41.83 13.92
N LYS A 3 -23.23 -43.03 13.58
CA LYS A 3 -21.83 -43.22 13.10
C LYS A 3 -21.49 -42.43 11.83
N ILE A 4 -22.44 -42.25 10.92
CA ILE A 4 -22.24 -41.47 9.69
C ILE A 4 -22.13 -39.98 10.04
N ILE A 5 -23.00 -39.50 10.94
CA ILE A 5 -22.99 -38.10 11.41
C ILE A 5 -21.65 -37.75 12.06
N SER A 6 -21.13 -38.62 12.93
CA SER A 6 -19.83 -38.40 13.58
C SER A 6 -18.68 -38.28 12.57
N ARG A 7 -18.63 -39.17 11.56
CA ARG A 7 -17.63 -39.11 10.49
C ARG A 7 -17.73 -37.81 9.67
N VAL A 8 -18.95 -37.36 9.37
CA VAL A 8 -19.18 -36.09 8.67
C VAL A 8 -18.65 -34.91 9.48
N MET A 9 -18.90 -34.87 10.80
CA MET A 9 -18.40 -33.81 11.67
C MET A 9 -16.87 -33.73 11.69
N VAL A 10 -16.19 -34.89 11.77
CA VAL A 10 -14.73 -34.95 11.71
C VAL A 10 -14.21 -34.49 10.34
N ALA A 11 -14.86 -34.90 9.25
CA ALA A 11 -14.49 -34.45 7.90
C ALA A 11 -14.63 -32.92 7.74
N ILE A 12 -15.71 -32.33 8.26
CA ILE A 12 -15.88 -30.87 8.26
C ILE A 12 -14.79 -30.19 9.08
N ALA A 13 -14.43 -30.74 10.25
CA ALA A 13 -13.35 -30.18 11.06
C ALA A 13 -12.01 -30.16 10.30
N LEU A 14 -11.70 -31.23 9.56
CA LEU A 14 -10.52 -31.28 8.69
C LEU A 14 -10.57 -30.23 7.58
N LEU A 15 -11.73 -30.02 6.95
CA LEU A 15 -11.90 -28.98 5.93
C LEU A 15 -11.69 -27.57 6.53
N VAL A 16 -12.18 -27.32 7.74
CA VAL A 16 -11.94 -26.06 8.47
C VAL A 16 -10.44 -25.86 8.74
N ILE A 17 -9.72 -26.91 9.14
CA ILE A 17 -8.27 -26.86 9.36
C ILE A 17 -7.55 -26.55 8.04
N PHE A 18 -7.86 -27.25 6.95
CA PHE A 18 -7.23 -26.99 5.65
C PHE A 18 -7.52 -25.58 5.14
N TRP A 19 -8.75 -25.10 5.29
CA TRP A 19 -9.11 -23.74 4.91
C TRP A 19 -8.36 -22.69 5.76
N SER A 20 -8.22 -22.95 7.06
CA SER A 20 -7.45 -22.09 7.97
C SER A 20 -5.96 -22.10 7.67
N ILE A 21 -5.39 -23.27 7.32
CA ILE A 21 -4.00 -23.40 6.85
C ILE A 21 -3.82 -22.63 5.55
N TYR A 22 -4.75 -22.77 4.58
CA TYR A 22 -4.70 -22.04 3.32
C TYR A 22 -4.66 -20.52 3.52
N ILE A 23 -5.57 -19.98 4.34
CA ILE A 23 -5.55 -18.57 4.74
C ILE A 23 -4.22 -18.21 5.41
N GLY A 24 -3.74 -19.09 6.29
CA GLY A 24 -2.50 -18.92 7.04
C GLY A 24 -1.22 -19.05 6.21
N THR A 25 -1.24 -19.62 5.00
CA THR A 25 -0.03 -19.70 4.15
C THR A 25 0.54 -18.32 3.79
N ARG A 26 -0.26 -17.26 3.90
CA ARG A 26 0.20 -15.87 3.74
C ARG A 26 1.14 -15.41 4.85
N GLU A 27 1.06 -16.03 6.03
CA GLU A 27 1.79 -15.64 7.23
C GLU A 27 2.35 -16.87 7.95
N ILE A 28 3.67 -17.06 7.87
CA ILE A 28 4.38 -18.22 8.44
C ILE A 28 4.05 -18.42 9.93
N ILE A 29 3.88 -17.33 10.68
CA ILE A 29 3.53 -17.34 12.11
C ILE A 29 2.22 -18.08 12.37
N SER A 30 1.21 -17.89 11.50
CA SER A 30 -0.08 -18.56 11.66
C SER A 30 0.03 -20.08 11.47
N LEU A 31 0.88 -20.55 10.55
CA LEU A 31 1.12 -21.98 10.33
C LEU A 31 1.76 -22.65 11.56
N PHE A 32 2.75 -22.00 12.16
CA PHE A 32 3.39 -22.46 13.40
C PHE A 32 2.45 -22.51 14.61
N MET A 33 1.29 -21.84 14.55
CA MET A 33 0.27 -21.89 15.60
C MET A 33 -0.83 -22.89 15.26
N ILE A 34 -1.41 -22.82 14.05
CA ILE A 34 -2.56 -23.64 13.64
C ILE A 34 -2.22 -25.13 13.65
N ILE A 35 -1.07 -25.53 13.11
CA ILE A 35 -0.70 -26.94 12.96
C ILE A 35 -0.53 -27.63 14.33
N PRO A 36 0.36 -27.17 15.23
CA PRO A 36 0.57 -27.85 16.50
C PRO A 36 -0.66 -27.79 17.42
N PHE A 37 -1.40 -26.68 17.48
CA PHE A 37 -2.61 -26.61 18.31
C PHE A 37 -3.68 -27.59 17.85
N ASN A 38 -3.95 -27.69 16.55
CA ASN A 38 -4.95 -28.62 16.04
C ASN A 38 -4.51 -30.09 16.19
N LEU A 39 -3.21 -30.40 16.09
CA LEU A 39 -2.68 -31.72 16.39
C LEU A 39 -2.90 -32.10 17.86
N VAL A 40 -2.59 -31.19 18.80
CA VAL A 40 -2.84 -31.42 20.23
C VAL A 40 -4.33 -31.67 20.49
N ILE A 41 -5.21 -30.81 19.96
CA ILE A 41 -6.67 -30.98 20.08
C ILE A 41 -7.11 -32.34 19.52
N ALA A 42 -6.65 -32.71 18.33
CA ALA A 42 -6.98 -34.00 17.73
C ALA A 42 -6.56 -35.18 18.62
N THR A 43 -5.33 -35.16 19.17
CA THR A 43 -4.86 -36.22 20.07
C THR A 43 -5.70 -36.34 21.34
N ILE A 44 -6.12 -35.22 21.93
CA ILE A 44 -6.99 -35.20 23.12
C ILE A 44 -8.35 -35.84 22.79
N PHE A 45 -8.98 -35.41 21.70
CA PHE A 45 -10.31 -35.91 21.32
C PHE A 45 -10.29 -37.37 20.86
N ILE A 46 -9.21 -37.84 20.23
CA ILE A 46 -9.00 -39.27 19.92
C ILE A 46 -8.92 -40.08 21.23
N LYS A 47 -8.12 -39.63 22.20
CA LYS A 47 -7.96 -40.31 23.49
C LYS A 47 -9.24 -40.34 24.31
N ILE A 48 -10.01 -39.25 24.31
CA ILE A 48 -11.35 -39.20 24.91
C ILE A 48 -12.26 -40.21 24.23
N ASN A 49 -12.28 -40.23 22.89
CA ASN A 49 -13.12 -41.16 22.14
C ASN A 49 -12.78 -42.63 22.43
N GLU A 50 -11.50 -42.98 22.49
CA GLU A 50 -11.03 -44.32 22.86
C GLU A 50 -11.49 -44.71 24.27
N LYS A 51 -11.40 -43.79 25.24
CA LYS A 51 -11.90 -44.03 26.60
C LYS A 51 -13.42 -44.25 26.64
N LEU A 52 -14.18 -43.49 25.84
CA LEU A 52 -15.65 -43.63 25.75
C LEU A 52 -16.06 -44.97 25.12
N LEU A 53 -15.27 -45.47 24.17
CA LEU A 53 -15.43 -46.80 23.57
C LEU A 53 -14.98 -47.92 24.52
N ASN A 54 -14.01 -47.69 25.40
CA ASN A 54 -13.56 -48.72 26.35
C ASN A 54 -14.43 -48.80 27.63
N SER A 55 -15.15 -47.74 28.00
CA SER A 55 -16.14 -47.77 29.10
C SER A 55 -17.42 -48.55 28.75
N GLU A 56 -17.48 -49.11 27.55
CA GLU A 56 -18.63 -49.71 26.88
C GLU A 56 -19.02 -51.11 27.40
N THR A 57 -18.31 -51.68 28.37
CA THR A 57 -18.65 -53.01 28.93
C THR A 57 -19.86 -53.00 29.89
N ASP A 58 -20.35 -51.85 30.34
CA ASP A 58 -21.53 -51.72 31.22
C ASP A 58 -22.55 -50.70 30.66
N GLU A 59 -23.72 -51.18 30.25
CA GLU A 59 -24.94 -50.44 29.86
C GLU A 59 -25.00 -49.55 28.58
N LYS A 60 -26.16 -49.65 27.93
CA LYS A 60 -26.52 -49.25 26.55
C LYS A 60 -26.68 -47.73 26.36
N LYS A 61 -25.65 -46.97 25.91
CA LYS A 61 -25.83 -45.72 25.11
C LYS A 61 -24.60 -45.20 24.30
N PRO A 62 -23.83 -46.02 23.57
CA PRO A 62 -22.55 -45.62 22.97
C PRO A 62 -22.63 -44.67 21.74
N ASP A 63 -23.59 -44.89 20.83
CA ASP A 63 -23.63 -44.14 19.55
C ASP A 63 -23.99 -42.64 19.73
N SER A 64 -24.66 -42.26 20.82
CA SER A 64 -25.00 -40.86 21.09
C SER A 64 -23.82 -40.08 21.68
N LEU A 65 -22.96 -40.74 22.46
CA LEU A 65 -21.85 -40.11 23.17
C LEU A 65 -20.68 -39.80 22.23
N SER A 66 -20.38 -40.73 21.31
CA SER A 66 -19.40 -40.52 20.23
C SER A 66 -19.80 -39.36 19.30
N VAL A 67 -21.09 -39.22 19.00
CA VAL A 67 -21.61 -38.07 18.23
C VAL A 67 -21.37 -36.76 18.97
N ILE A 68 -21.66 -36.69 20.27
CA ILE A 68 -21.41 -35.50 21.10
C ILE A 68 -19.92 -35.15 21.10
N ASN A 69 -19.04 -36.15 21.26
CA ASN A 69 -17.60 -35.94 21.24
C ASN A 69 -17.12 -35.37 19.89
N SER A 70 -17.59 -35.91 18.76
CA SER A 70 -17.25 -35.38 17.43
C SER A 70 -17.81 -33.98 17.18
N ALA A 71 -19.01 -33.66 17.71
CA ALA A 71 -19.58 -32.32 17.63
C ALA A 71 -18.74 -31.32 18.45
N ALA A 72 -18.34 -31.70 19.66
CA ALA A 72 -17.46 -30.91 20.50
C ALA A 72 -16.10 -30.67 19.83
N TYR A 73 -15.51 -31.69 19.21
CA TYR A 73 -14.27 -31.55 18.43
C TYR A 73 -14.40 -30.50 17.32
N LEU A 74 -15.48 -30.55 16.54
CA LEU A 74 -15.75 -29.59 15.47
C LEU A 74 -15.88 -28.17 16.01
N VAL A 75 -16.67 -27.96 17.07
CA VAL A 75 -16.87 -26.63 17.68
C VAL A 75 -15.57 -26.06 18.22
N VAL A 76 -14.79 -26.87 18.94
CA VAL A 76 -13.48 -26.46 19.48
C VAL A 76 -12.51 -26.10 18.34
N THR A 77 -12.47 -26.91 17.28
CA THR A 77 -11.63 -26.66 16.11
C THR A 77 -11.95 -25.33 15.45
N ILE A 78 -13.24 -25.04 15.22
CA ILE A 78 -13.70 -23.76 14.65
C ILE A 78 -13.30 -22.59 15.56
N ALA A 79 -13.56 -22.70 16.86
CA ALA A 79 -13.26 -21.64 17.83
C ALA A 79 -11.76 -21.33 17.90
N VAL A 80 -10.92 -22.36 17.92
CA VAL A 80 -9.46 -22.23 17.95
C VAL A 80 -8.93 -21.64 16.64
N CYS A 81 -9.38 -22.15 15.49
CA CYS A 81 -8.96 -21.60 14.20
C CYS A 81 -9.36 -20.13 14.06
N TRP A 82 -10.59 -19.77 14.45
CA TRP A 82 -11.05 -18.38 14.43
C TRP A 82 -10.24 -17.47 15.36
N SER A 83 -9.94 -17.95 16.57
CA SER A 83 -9.15 -17.20 17.56
C SER A 83 -7.72 -16.97 17.10
N ILE A 84 -7.06 -17.98 16.53
CA ILE A 84 -5.70 -17.86 15.97
C ILE A 84 -5.71 -16.87 14.79
N LEU A 85 -6.65 -17.01 13.86
CA LEU A 85 -6.75 -16.11 12.72
C LEU A 85 -7.02 -14.66 13.17
N SER A 86 -7.89 -14.45 14.15
CA SER A 86 -8.15 -13.11 14.71
C SER A 86 -6.92 -12.51 15.40
N TYR A 87 -6.17 -13.32 16.16
CA TYR A 87 -4.94 -12.87 16.81
C TYR A 87 -3.89 -12.46 15.78
N VAL A 88 -3.63 -13.30 14.76
CA VAL A 88 -2.64 -12.99 13.73
C VAL A 88 -3.10 -11.79 12.88
N ASN A 89 -4.40 -11.70 12.55
CA ASN A 89 -4.98 -10.56 11.84
C ASN A 89 -4.87 -9.23 12.64
N SER A 90 -4.73 -9.28 13.97
CA SER A 90 -4.52 -8.08 14.79
C SER A 90 -3.10 -7.51 14.67
N GLY A 91 -2.10 -8.35 14.42
CA GLY A 91 -0.69 -7.95 14.28
C GLY A 91 -0.23 -7.81 12.83
N THR A 92 -0.86 -8.53 11.91
CA THR A 92 -0.56 -8.57 10.48
C THR A 92 -1.86 -8.44 9.69
N ALA A 93 -1.90 -7.70 8.59
CA ALA A 93 -3.16 -7.44 7.89
C ALA A 93 -3.49 -8.55 6.86
N LEU A 94 -3.84 -9.74 7.36
CA LEU A 94 -4.23 -10.89 6.53
C LEU A 94 -5.32 -10.55 5.49
N PHE A 95 -6.26 -9.69 5.86
CA PHE A 95 -7.36 -9.24 5.00
C PHE A 95 -7.33 -7.71 4.84
N GLY A 96 -6.27 -7.15 4.24
CA GLY A 96 -6.21 -5.70 4.06
C GLY A 96 -5.08 -5.13 3.22
N ASP A 97 -4.10 -5.92 2.79
CA ASP A 97 -2.92 -5.38 2.10
C ASP A 97 -3.24 -4.74 0.75
N ALA A 98 -4.17 -5.32 -0.02
CA ALA A 98 -4.65 -4.70 -1.26
C ALA A 98 -5.40 -3.38 -1.02
N TYR A 99 -5.98 -3.17 0.17
CA TYR A 99 -6.57 -1.89 0.56
C TYR A 99 -5.48 -0.89 0.94
N LYS A 100 -4.50 -1.31 1.75
CA LYS A 100 -3.35 -0.48 2.11
C LYS A 100 -2.58 0.01 0.88
N GLU A 101 -2.30 -0.89 -0.05
CA GLU A 101 -1.63 -0.57 -1.31
C GLU A 101 -2.42 0.44 -2.15
N ARG A 102 -3.75 0.27 -2.30
CA ARG A 102 -4.58 1.26 -3.01
C ARG A 102 -4.53 2.63 -2.36
N VAL A 103 -4.66 2.70 -1.03
CA VAL A 103 -4.59 3.97 -0.29
C VAL A 103 -3.22 4.62 -0.46
N GLU A 104 -2.15 3.84 -0.44
CA GLU A 104 -0.79 4.33 -0.66
C GLU A 104 -0.60 4.86 -2.08
N LEU A 105 -1.06 4.13 -3.10
CA LEU A 105 -1.05 4.59 -4.49
C LEU A 105 -1.88 5.86 -4.70
N GLU A 106 -3.04 5.96 -4.06
CA GLU A 106 -3.86 7.18 -4.07
C GLU A 106 -3.14 8.36 -3.42
N ASN A 107 -2.44 8.14 -2.30
CA ASN A 107 -1.64 9.17 -1.64
C ASN A 107 -0.44 9.60 -2.49
N ILE A 108 0.26 8.65 -3.13
CA ILE A 108 1.36 8.93 -4.06
C ILE A 108 0.84 9.76 -5.25
N LYS A 109 -0.27 9.34 -5.84
CA LYS A 109 -0.94 10.07 -6.94
C LYS A 109 -1.35 11.46 -6.48
N LYS A 110 -1.98 11.60 -5.31
CA LYS A 110 -2.38 12.90 -4.76
C LYS A 110 -1.16 13.80 -4.54
N LYS A 111 -0.07 13.26 -3.99
CA LYS A 111 1.20 13.97 -3.81
C LYS A 111 1.79 14.38 -5.16
N SER A 112 1.74 13.54 -6.19
CA SER A 112 2.21 13.90 -7.53
C SER A 112 1.39 15.02 -8.15
N TRP A 113 0.05 14.98 -8.02
CA TRP A 113 -0.83 16.07 -8.44
C TRP A 113 -0.53 17.37 -7.68
N GLN A 114 -0.35 17.29 -6.36
CA GLN A 114 -0.01 18.43 -5.53
C GLN A 114 1.34 19.04 -5.93
N ASN A 115 2.36 18.21 -6.14
CA ASN A 115 3.66 18.66 -6.61
C ASN A 115 3.55 19.32 -8.00
N SER A 116 2.86 18.69 -8.95
CA SER A 116 2.67 19.23 -10.31
C SER A 116 1.93 20.59 -10.28
N ALA A 117 0.91 20.71 -9.43
CA ALA A 117 0.19 21.97 -9.23
C ALA A 117 1.08 23.04 -8.59
N SER A 118 1.91 22.66 -7.60
CA SER A 118 2.87 23.57 -6.98
C SER A 118 3.93 24.05 -7.98
N GLU A 119 4.51 23.14 -8.76
CA GLU A 119 5.48 23.46 -9.82
C GLU A 119 4.88 24.42 -10.84
N MET A 120 3.66 24.18 -11.29
CA MET A 120 2.94 25.08 -12.20
C MET A 120 2.74 26.47 -11.59
N ASN A 121 2.42 26.56 -10.29
CA ASN A 121 2.29 27.84 -9.60
C ASN A 121 3.63 28.59 -9.52
N HIS A 122 4.73 27.90 -9.22
CA HIS A 122 6.07 28.49 -9.20
C HIS A 122 6.48 28.98 -10.59
N VAL A 123 6.26 28.16 -11.62
CA VAL A 123 6.52 28.52 -13.01
C VAL A 123 5.71 29.76 -13.40
N SER A 124 4.40 29.76 -13.19
CA SER A 124 3.53 30.89 -13.50
C SER A 124 3.96 32.18 -12.77
N PHE A 125 4.32 32.07 -11.49
CA PHE A 125 4.84 33.20 -10.72
C PHE A 125 6.15 33.74 -11.33
N ALA A 126 7.09 32.86 -11.67
CA ALA A 126 8.35 33.25 -12.27
C ALA A 126 8.18 33.91 -13.65
N GLU A 127 7.31 33.37 -14.50
CA GLU A 127 7.01 33.94 -15.82
C GLU A 127 6.38 35.33 -15.71
N ASN A 128 5.46 35.52 -14.75
CA ASN A 128 4.87 36.82 -14.47
C ASN A 128 5.91 37.83 -13.94
N ARG A 129 6.82 37.39 -13.07
CA ARG A 129 7.93 38.21 -12.58
C ARG A 129 8.88 38.60 -13.73
N LEU A 130 9.17 37.67 -14.63
CA LEU A 130 10.05 37.93 -15.76
C LEU A 130 9.44 38.95 -16.72
N LYS A 131 8.13 38.89 -16.97
CA LYS A 131 7.41 39.87 -17.80
C LYS A 131 7.63 41.31 -17.35
N GLU A 132 7.75 41.58 -16.05
CA GLU A 132 8.02 42.93 -15.51
C GLU A 132 9.36 43.52 -16.00
N ASN A 133 10.32 42.66 -16.37
CA ASN A 133 11.66 43.06 -16.81
C ASN A 133 11.83 43.12 -18.34
N LEU A 134 10.81 42.70 -19.11
CA LEU A 134 10.87 42.67 -20.58
C LEU A 134 10.46 44.01 -21.19
N LYS A 135 11.00 44.32 -22.39
CA LYS A 135 10.65 45.55 -23.12
C LYS A 135 9.21 45.53 -23.65
N ASP A 136 8.73 44.37 -24.09
CA ASP A 136 7.34 44.13 -24.46
C ASP A 136 6.82 42.89 -23.71
N PRO A 137 6.26 43.06 -22.50
CA PRO A 137 5.75 41.97 -21.67
C PRO A 137 4.61 41.17 -22.34
N SER A 138 3.83 41.82 -23.20
CA SER A 138 2.66 41.23 -23.85
C SER A 138 3.04 40.25 -24.96
N SER A 139 4.22 40.44 -25.55
CA SER A 139 4.78 39.57 -26.59
C SER A 139 5.53 38.34 -26.05
N ALA A 140 5.63 38.18 -24.74
CA ALA A 140 6.49 37.18 -24.12
C ALA A 140 5.98 35.76 -24.33
N GLU A 141 6.80 34.92 -24.96
CA GLU A 141 6.57 33.50 -25.16
C GLU A 141 7.56 32.68 -24.34
N PHE A 142 7.04 31.74 -23.55
CA PHE A 142 7.81 30.90 -22.65
C PHE A 142 7.82 29.45 -23.13
N ARG A 143 8.93 28.74 -22.91
CA ARG A 143 9.04 27.30 -23.14
C ARG A 143 10.09 26.66 -22.23
N ASP A 144 9.98 25.36 -22.06
CA ASP A 144 10.87 24.53 -21.23
C ASP A 144 11.02 25.02 -19.78
N SER A 145 9.99 25.72 -19.28
CA SER A 145 9.89 26.23 -17.91
C SER A 145 9.79 25.06 -16.91
N ARG A 146 10.70 24.99 -15.95
CA ARG A 146 10.78 23.93 -14.94
C ARG A 146 11.36 24.45 -13.62
N MET A 147 11.11 23.72 -12.54
CA MET A 147 11.79 23.95 -11.27
C MET A 147 13.27 23.57 -11.39
N GLY A 148 14.14 24.41 -10.83
CA GLY A 148 15.56 24.17 -10.64
C GLY A 148 15.92 24.01 -9.17
N SER A 149 17.21 23.91 -8.89
CA SER A 149 17.79 23.79 -7.55
C SER A 149 17.47 25.01 -6.69
N GLY A 150 17.28 24.79 -5.39
CA GLY A 150 17.04 25.87 -4.43
C GLY A 150 15.71 26.62 -4.59
N GLY A 151 14.73 26.03 -5.30
CA GLY A 151 13.43 26.68 -5.57
C GLY A 151 13.47 27.72 -6.68
N SER A 152 14.51 27.68 -7.51
CA SER A 152 14.58 28.48 -8.73
C SER A 152 13.62 27.96 -9.80
N VAL A 153 13.26 28.82 -10.75
CA VAL A 153 12.57 28.44 -11.98
C VAL A 153 13.44 28.81 -13.17
N CYS A 154 13.66 27.84 -14.05
CA CYS A 154 14.48 27.99 -15.23
C CYS A 154 13.67 27.69 -16.49
N GLY A 155 13.94 28.40 -17.57
CA GLY A 155 13.26 28.17 -18.83
C GLY A 155 13.84 29.03 -19.95
N GLN A 156 13.08 29.19 -21.02
CA GLN A 156 13.43 30.06 -22.13
C GLN A 156 12.30 31.05 -22.41
N VAL A 157 12.67 32.29 -22.71
CA VAL A 157 11.75 33.37 -23.06
C VAL A 157 12.14 34.01 -24.39
N ASN A 158 11.15 34.31 -25.22
CA ASN A 158 11.30 35.13 -26.41
C ASN A 158 10.34 36.32 -26.31
N SER A 159 10.84 37.54 -26.51
CA SER A 159 10.02 38.76 -26.50
C SER A 159 10.55 39.78 -27.50
N LYS A 160 9.69 40.74 -27.87
CA LYS A 160 10.06 41.83 -28.75
C LYS A 160 10.97 42.83 -28.04
N ASN A 161 11.99 43.30 -28.76
CA ASN A 161 12.84 44.39 -28.33
C ASN A 161 12.14 45.76 -28.53
N GLY A 162 12.83 46.85 -28.19
CA GLY A 162 12.30 48.22 -28.36
C GLY A 162 12.00 48.63 -29.81
N PHE A 163 12.44 47.85 -30.80
CA PHE A 163 12.14 48.06 -32.22
C PHE A 163 10.99 47.17 -32.71
N GLY A 164 10.34 46.42 -31.82
CA GLY A 164 9.19 45.56 -32.14
C GLY A 164 9.54 44.20 -32.75
N ALA A 165 10.83 43.83 -32.80
CA ALA A 165 11.31 42.56 -33.37
C ALA A 165 11.66 41.54 -32.28
N TYR A 166 11.35 40.28 -32.51
CA TYR A 166 11.79 39.16 -31.66
C TYR A 166 13.30 38.97 -31.75
N THR A 167 13.93 38.71 -30.61
CA THR A 167 15.39 38.52 -30.53
C THR A 167 15.81 37.05 -30.41
N GLY A 168 14.83 36.14 -30.43
CA GLY A 168 15.04 34.70 -30.23
C GLY A 168 14.87 34.30 -28.77
N TYR A 169 14.78 33.00 -28.55
CA TYR A 169 14.66 32.45 -27.20
C TYR A 169 15.97 32.60 -26.44
N LYS A 170 15.88 33.21 -25.26
CA LYS A 170 16.97 33.36 -24.30
C LYS A 170 16.64 32.57 -23.05
N LYS A 171 17.65 31.96 -22.43
CA LYS A 171 17.48 31.30 -21.13
C LYS A 171 17.14 32.35 -20.06
N TYR A 172 16.35 31.96 -19.07
CA TYR A 172 16.11 32.78 -17.89
C TYR A 172 16.17 31.95 -16.61
N ILE A 173 16.48 32.64 -15.52
CA ILE A 173 16.51 32.10 -14.16
C ILE A 173 15.71 33.06 -13.28
N GLN A 174 14.73 32.53 -12.54
CA GLN A 174 14.08 33.25 -11.45
C GLN A 174 14.45 32.57 -10.14
N ILE A 175 14.89 33.36 -9.15
CA ILE A 175 15.21 32.87 -7.81
C ILE A 175 14.83 33.92 -6.78
N GLY A 176 13.84 33.59 -5.94
CA GLY A 176 13.27 34.53 -4.98
C GLY A 176 12.84 35.86 -5.66
N PRO A 177 13.37 37.02 -5.25
CA PRO A 177 13.03 38.29 -5.89
C PRO A 177 13.80 38.58 -7.18
N ALA A 178 14.88 37.83 -7.49
CA ALA A 178 15.78 38.10 -8.60
C ALA A 178 15.33 37.39 -9.88
N THR A 179 15.57 38.04 -11.02
CA THR A 179 15.33 37.48 -12.35
C THR A 179 16.50 37.82 -13.26
N MET A 180 17.02 36.81 -13.95
CA MET A 180 18.18 36.92 -14.83
C MET A 180 17.80 36.36 -16.20
N VAL A 181 18.21 37.05 -17.27
CA VAL A 181 18.05 36.61 -18.66
C VAL A 181 19.42 36.52 -19.29
N ASP A 182 19.63 35.50 -20.11
CA ASP A 182 20.89 35.25 -20.79
C ASP A 182 21.36 36.47 -21.60
N ASP A 183 22.46 37.04 -21.12
CA ASP A 183 23.18 38.15 -21.71
C ASP A 183 24.49 37.70 -22.39
N GLY A 184 24.75 36.39 -22.42
CA GLY A 184 25.98 35.81 -22.94
C GLY A 184 27.17 35.90 -21.98
N SER A 185 26.97 36.34 -20.73
CA SER A 185 28.05 36.43 -19.74
C SER A 185 28.46 35.07 -19.16
N ASP A 186 29.72 34.95 -18.79
CA ASP A 186 30.22 33.79 -18.05
C ASP A 186 29.55 33.66 -16.66
N ASP A 187 29.09 34.76 -16.08
CA ASP A 187 28.37 34.75 -14.81
C ASP A 187 27.01 34.07 -14.96
N PHE A 188 26.23 34.45 -15.98
CA PHE A 188 24.95 33.79 -16.27
C PHE A 188 25.13 32.29 -16.47
N ASN A 189 26.15 31.87 -17.24
CA ASN A 189 26.44 30.45 -17.45
C ASN A 189 26.73 29.72 -16.13
N LYS A 190 27.51 30.32 -15.21
CA LYS A 190 27.76 29.73 -13.89
C LYS A 190 26.48 29.60 -13.06
N GLN A 191 25.62 30.62 -13.07
CA GLN A 191 24.34 30.57 -12.36
C GLN A 191 23.40 29.51 -12.95
N TRP A 192 23.38 29.39 -14.29
CA TRP A 192 22.61 28.36 -14.98
C TRP A 192 23.03 26.96 -14.57
N GLU A 193 24.34 26.67 -14.54
CA GLU A 193 24.85 25.38 -14.08
C GLU A 193 24.51 25.11 -12.62
N SER A 194 24.52 26.14 -11.76
CA SER A 194 24.23 25.97 -10.32
C SER A 194 22.74 25.76 -10.01
N TYR A 195 21.84 26.34 -10.82
CA TYR A 195 20.42 26.38 -10.50
C TYR A 195 19.55 25.56 -11.45
N CYS A 196 19.95 25.35 -12.70
CA CYS A 196 19.07 24.86 -13.75
C CYS A 196 19.46 23.50 -14.35
N ASN A 197 20.69 23.04 -14.09
CA ASN A 197 21.20 21.73 -14.49
C ASN A 197 21.07 20.70 -13.36
#